data_AF-A0A1X0QJI9-F1
#
_entry.id   AF-A0A1X0QJI9-F1
#
_cell.length_a   1.000
_cell.length_b   1.000
_cell.length_c   1.000
_cell.angle_alpha   90.00
_cell.angle_beta   90.00
_cell.angle_gamma   90.00
#
_symmetry.space_group_name_H-M   'P 1'
#
loop_
_entity.id
_entity.type
_entity.pdbx_description
1 polymer ?
#
loop_
_entity_poly.entity_id
_entity_poly.type
_entity_poly.pdbx_seq_one_letter_code
_entity_poly.pdbx_strand_id
1 'polypeptide(L)'
;MKDNLYEEQKSFILNTSTGIKALLFDSDDTKEAINNIISYYEFLEHDYFYFTYLYNKTRKPENIHCVVILDPKNINLLICELTNPYYKSYTILLIKSVDDYTLEILAGTDRYNLIEKILNINLIGIKQDDYFYLVKDLDVSGILKNIEKYFFIVRQEYNLEDKSYTFIAEDIPTNLNSCKLLHFERETDLITPFITDYYYQSAIYQLFDYSNYMITLNNKKYNLKDTFFERVKFLSVDKVSNELKGIIEDSELYEKHSTIVNELIKKLDLLKNDTEKELKEIKINKEKNCKFNNNHLLLAYESPIKRIMKHFIENRLKIINNTKQNNIIKCYYNFVFIKGGTSYREYRDLMSLNSEKHKIYLLSDKILK
;
A
#
# COMPACT_ATOMS: atom_id res chain seq x y z
N MET A 1 -5.30 -14.33 7.66
CA MET A 1 -3.82 -14.27 7.75
C MET A 1 -3.45 -12.84 8.07
N LYS A 2 -2.88 -12.55 9.26
CA LYS A 2 -2.62 -11.17 9.66
C LYS A 2 -1.31 -10.67 9.08
N ASP A 3 -1.37 -9.47 8.52
CA ASP A 3 -0.20 -8.75 8.04
C ASP A 3 0.60 -8.21 9.24
N ASN A 4 1.85 -8.66 9.35
CA ASN A 4 2.72 -8.37 10.49
C ASN A 4 3.93 -7.51 10.12
N LEU A 5 3.96 -6.86 8.95
CA LEU A 5 5.17 -6.15 8.50
C LEU A 5 5.60 -5.02 9.43
N TYR A 6 4.62 -4.32 10.02
CA TYR A 6 4.85 -3.14 10.87
C TYR A 6 4.49 -3.35 12.34
N GLU A 7 4.31 -4.59 12.80
CA GLU A 7 3.94 -4.85 14.20
C GLU A 7 5.05 -4.45 15.18
N GLU A 8 6.32 -4.66 14.79
CA GLU A 8 7.47 -4.22 15.60
C GLU A 8 7.52 -2.69 15.70
N GLN A 9 7.44 -2.00 14.56
CA GLN A 9 7.40 -0.54 14.47
C GLN A 9 6.22 0.05 15.25
N LYS A 10 5.04 -0.58 15.16
CA LYS A 10 3.86 -0.20 15.92
C LYS A 10 4.11 -0.28 17.42
N SER A 11 4.62 -1.42 17.89
CA SER A 11 4.93 -1.62 19.31
C SER A 11 5.98 -0.62 19.81
N PHE A 12 6.93 -0.28 18.93
CA PHE A 12 7.98 0.68 19.20
C PHE A 12 7.42 2.09 19.39
N ILE A 13 6.62 2.59 18.44
CA ILE A 13 6.00 3.92 18.50
C ILE A 13 5.16 4.08 19.78
N LEU A 14 4.36 3.06 20.12
CA LEU A 14 3.46 3.14 21.28
C LEU A 14 4.23 3.17 22.62
N ASN A 15 5.30 2.40 22.73
CA ASN A 15 6.02 2.16 23.99
C ASN A 15 7.30 3.00 24.18
N THR A 16 7.64 3.89 23.25
CA THR A 16 8.91 4.63 23.30
C THR A 16 9.07 5.51 24.54
N SER A 17 7.98 6.13 24.99
CA SER A 17 7.95 7.06 26.12
C SER A 17 6.84 6.71 27.11
N THR A 18 6.95 7.23 28.33
CA THR A 18 6.00 6.98 29.43
C THR A 18 5.33 8.27 29.89
N GLY A 19 4.08 8.19 30.35
CA GLY A 19 3.29 9.33 30.79
C GLY A 19 2.46 9.95 29.66
N ILE A 20 1.88 11.12 29.92
CA ILE A 20 1.00 11.84 28.98
C ILE A 20 1.83 12.39 27.81
N LYS A 21 1.41 12.06 26.58
CA LYS A 21 2.13 12.37 25.35
C LYS A 21 1.31 13.23 24.39
N ALA A 22 2.01 14.14 23.73
CA ALA A 22 1.58 14.74 22.47
C ALA A 22 2.26 14.04 21.28
N LEU A 23 1.54 13.85 20.19
CA LEU A 23 2.05 13.36 18.92
C LEU A 23 2.06 14.50 17.88
N LEU A 24 3.24 14.80 17.37
CA LEU A 24 3.43 15.78 16.30
C LEU A 24 3.77 15.09 14.98
N PHE A 25 3.12 15.54 13.92
CA PHE A 25 3.44 15.15 12.55
C PHE A 25 4.05 16.33 11.79
N ASP A 26 4.96 16.04 10.89
CA ASP A 26 5.52 17.04 9.96
C ASP A 26 4.61 17.31 8.77
N SER A 27 3.96 16.28 8.22
CA SER A 27 3.15 16.36 7.01
C SER A 27 1.93 15.43 7.05
N ASP A 28 1.05 15.55 6.06
CA ASP A 28 -0.10 14.66 5.92
C ASP A 28 0.31 13.23 5.58
N ASP A 29 1.41 13.04 4.84
CA ASP A 29 1.91 11.72 4.45
C ASP A 29 2.37 10.90 5.68
N THR A 30 3.06 11.53 6.62
CA THR A 30 3.53 10.85 7.84
C THR A 30 2.38 10.55 8.79
N LYS A 31 1.41 11.47 8.89
CA LYS A 31 0.17 11.23 9.60
C LYS A 31 -0.61 10.06 9.00
N GLU A 32 -0.74 10.01 7.67
CA GLU A 32 -1.40 8.90 6.97
C GLU A 32 -0.67 7.56 7.21
N ALA A 33 0.65 7.55 7.08
CA ALA A 33 1.49 6.36 7.32
C ALA A 33 1.22 5.74 8.70
N ILE A 34 1.11 6.58 9.72
CA ILE A 34 0.92 6.14 11.10
C ILE A 34 -0.53 5.75 11.39
N ASN A 35 -1.51 6.55 10.93
CA ASN A 35 -2.93 6.26 11.13
C ASN A 35 -3.40 4.96 10.46
N ASN A 36 -2.74 4.55 9.37
CA ASN A 36 -3.05 3.30 8.69
C ASN A 36 -2.51 2.07 9.44
N ILE A 37 -1.58 2.26 10.38
CA ILE A 37 -0.97 1.20 11.21
C ILE A 37 -1.59 1.14 12.61
N ILE A 38 -1.80 2.32 13.21
CA ILE A 38 -2.23 2.48 14.60
C ILE A 38 -3.56 3.24 14.62
N SER A 39 -4.55 2.66 15.29
CA SER A 39 -5.84 3.33 15.46
C SER A 39 -5.76 4.43 16.53
N TYR A 40 -6.64 5.42 16.42
CA TYR A 40 -6.76 6.46 17.44
C TYR A 40 -7.03 5.90 18.85
N TYR A 41 -7.80 4.81 18.94
CA TYR A 41 -8.08 4.14 20.21
C TYR A 41 -6.81 3.56 20.85
N GLU A 42 -5.98 2.87 20.05
CA GLU A 42 -4.71 2.31 20.53
C GLU A 42 -3.74 3.39 21.00
N PHE A 43 -3.75 4.57 20.37
CA PHE A 43 -2.97 5.71 20.84
C PHE A 43 -3.44 6.21 22.22
N LEU A 44 -4.75 6.33 22.42
CA LEU A 44 -5.32 6.75 23.70
C LEU A 44 -5.00 5.75 24.83
N GLU A 45 -5.01 4.45 24.54
CA GLU A 45 -4.61 3.40 25.50
C GLU A 45 -3.14 3.53 25.95
N HIS A 46 -2.30 4.19 25.16
CA HIS A 46 -0.88 4.43 25.43
C HIS A 46 -0.59 5.90 25.78
N ASP A 47 -1.58 6.61 26.34
CA ASP A 47 -1.49 7.97 26.87
C ASP A 47 -1.17 9.08 25.84
N TYR A 48 -1.46 8.86 24.56
CA TYR A 48 -1.40 9.92 23.55
C TYR A 48 -2.71 10.69 23.50
N PHE A 49 -2.72 11.93 24.00
CA PHE A 49 -3.93 12.74 24.13
C PHE A 49 -4.02 13.93 23.17
N TYR A 50 -2.88 14.38 22.63
CA TYR A 50 -2.83 15.56 21.78
C TYR A 50 -2.18 15.25 20.44
N PHE A 51 -2.86 15.55 19.34
CA PHE A 51 -2.40 15.26 17.97
C PHE A 51 -2.41 16.54 17.15
N THR A 52 -1.27 16.93 16.60
CA THR A 52 -1.19 18.15 15.78
C THR A 52 0.01 18.09 14.83
N TYR A 53 0.27 19.19 14.13
CA TYR A 53 1.36 19.31 13.18
C TYR A 53 2.46 20.26 13.68
N LEU A 54 3.70 20.01 13.27
CA LEU A 54 4.87 20.85 13.58
C LEU A 54 4.73 22.27 13.01
N TYR A 55 4.13 22.43 11.83
CA TYR A 55 3.97 23.76 11.22
C TYR A 55 2.84 24.58 11.87
N ASN A 56 2.02 24.00 12.74
CA ASN A 56 0.93 24.72 13.41
C ASN A 56 1.47 25.63 14.52
N LYS A 57 1.53 26.94 14.29
CA LYS A 57 2.03 27.92 15.28
C LYS A 57 1.02 28.32 16.36
N THR A 58 -0.23 27.85 16.29
CA THR A 58 -1.29 28.20 17.26
C THR A 58 -1.25 27.35 18.53
N ARG A 59 -0.28 26.45 18.64
CA ARG A 59 -0.08 25.56 19.80
C ARG A 59 0.22 26.38 21.05
N LYS A 60 -0.28 25.89 22.18
CA LYS A 60 0.04 26.44 23.50
C LYS A 60 1.14 25.62 24.14
N PRO A 61 2.03 26.24 24.92
CA PRO A 61 3.05 25.50 25.63
C PRO A 61 2.40 24.61 26.71
N GLU A 62 2.78 23.34 26.74
CA GLU A 62 2.23 22.33 27.65
C GLU A 62 3.36 21.55 28.30
N ASN A 63 3.22 21.22 29.59
CA ASN A 63 4.23 20.50 30.36
C ASN A 63 4.12 18.97 30.17
N ILE A 64 4.03 18.53 28.92
CA ILE A 64 3.90 17.12 28.52
C ILE A 64 5.06 16.69 27.63
N HIS A 65 5.27 15.38 27.53
CA HIS A 65 6.27 14.82 26.64
C HIS A 65 5.75 14.82 25.20
N CYS A 66 6.60 15.17 24.25
CA CYS A 66 6.23 15.26 22.84
C CYS A 66 6.95 14.17 22.04
N VAL A 67 6.18 13.35 21.32
CA VAL A 67 6.70 12.42 20.33
C VAL A 67 6.52 13.05 18.97
N VAL A 68 7.62 13.22 18.23
CA VAL A 68 7.62 13.83 16.90
C VAL A 68 7.87 12.75 15.87
N ILE A 69 6.95 12.56 14.94
CA ILE A 69 7.13 11.70 13.77
C ILE A 69 7.46 12.59 12.58
N LEU A 70 8.62 12.34 11.96
CA LEU A 70 9.23 13.23 10.99
C LEU A 70 9.78 12.46 9.78
N ASP A 71 9.49 12.94 8.57
CA ASP A 71 10.31 12.62 7.40
C ASP A 71 11.57 13.50 7.43
N PRO A 72 12.78 12.92 7.29
CA PRO A 72 14.05 13.66 7.20
C PRO A 72 14.03 14.90 6.30
N LYS A 73 13.24 14.88 5.21
CA LYS A 73 13.09 16.03 4.30
C LYS A 73 12.63 17.32 5.03
N ASN A 74 11.86 17.18 6.11
CA ASN A 74 11.21 18.27 6.82
C ASN A 74 11.92 18.66 8.13
N ILE A 75 13.20 18.28 8.31
CA ILE A 75 13.96 18.50 9.54
C ILE A 75 14.06 19.97 9.97
N ASN A 76 13.96 20.90 9.01
CA ASN A 76 13.92 22.33 9.27
C ASN A 76 12.75 22.73 10.18
N LEU A 77 11.59 22.05 10.09
CA LEU A 77 10.44 22.30 10.97
C LEU A 77 10.76 21.97 12.43
N LEU A 78 11.51 20.88 12.65
CA LEU A 78 11.98 20.49 13.96
C LEU A 78 13.01 21.49 14.51
N ILE A 79 13.94 21.97 13.70
CA ILE A 79 14.89 23.02 14.11
C ILE A 79 14.15 24.28 14.57
N CYS A 80 13.09 24.66 13.86
CA CYS A 80 12.24 25.80 14.25
C CYS A 80 11.52 25.56 15.58
N GLU A 81 11.04 24.34 15.81
CA GLU A 81 10.41 23.93 17.07
C GLU A 81 11.41 23.99 18.24
N LEU A 82 12.62 23.46 18.08
CA LEU A 82 13.64 23.42 19.15
C LEU A 82 14.16 24.80 19.52
N THR A 83 14.11 25.76 18.60
CA THR A 83 14.51 27.15 18.86
C THR A 83 13.54 27.84 19.82
N ASN A 84 12.24 27.51 19.76
CA ASN A 84 11.21 28.04 20.65
C ASN A 84 10.24 26.90 21.04
N PRO A 85 10.64 26.04 22.00
CA PRO A 85 9.96 24.81 22.31
C PRO A 85 8.62 25.04 23.02
N TYR A 86 7.60 24.28 22.62
CA TYR A 86 6.28 24.28 23.25
C TYR A 86 6.12 23.19 24.32
N TYR A 87 6.98 22.18 24.31
CA TYR A 87 6.84 21.00 25.16
C TYR A 87 8.01 20.82 26.12
N LYS A 88 7.79 20.02 27.17
CA LYS A 88 8.79 19.78 28.22
C LYS A 88 9.99 19.00 27.69
N SER A 89 9.75 17.97 26.89
CA SER A 89 10.80 17.13 26.30
C SER A 89 10.30 16.48 25.02
N TYR A 90 11.24 16.04 24.18
CA TYR A 90 10.97 15.54 22.84
C TYR A 90 11.61 14.17 22.62
N THR A 91 10.84 13.22 22.10
CA THR A 91 11.35 12.02 21.44
C THR A 91 11.11 12.16 19.94
N ILE A 92 12.19 12.08 19.15
CA ILE A 92 12.12 12.22 17.70
C ILE A 92 12.15 10.82 17.08
N LEU A 93 11.12 10.52 16.30
CA LEU A 93 10.97 9.29 15.54
C LEU A 93 11.06 9.61 14.04
N LEU A 94 12.12 9.13 13.42
CA LEU A 94 12.40 9.35 12.01
C LEU A 94 11.85 8.20 11.17
N ILE A 95 11.12 8.51 10.11
CA ILE A 95 10.56 7.49 9.21
C ILE A 95 11.66 6.78 8.42
N LYS A 96 12.70 7.52 8.02
CA LYS A 96 13.85 7.06 7.25
C LYS A 96 15.14 7.45 7.98
N SER A 97 16.24 6.77 7.67
CA SER A 97 17.56 7.12 8.19
C SER A 97 17.99 8.53 7.76
N VAL A 98 18.64 9.25 8.67
CA VAL A 98 19.24 10.58 8.47
C VAL A 98 20.77 10.44 8.45
N ASP A 99 21.45 11.34 7.75
CA ASP A 99 22.91 11.43 7.73
C ASP A 99 23.49 12.04 9.01
N ASP A 100 24.73 11.69 9.33
CA ASP A 100 25.41 12.14 10.55
C ASP A 100 25.55 13.68 10.62
N TYR A 101 25.77 14.34 9.48
CA TYR A 101 25.91 15.80 9.42
C TYR A 101 24.62 16.52 9.83
N THR A 102 23.47 16.04 9.37
CA THR A 102 22.18 16.58 9.79
C THR A 102 21.91 16.35 11.30
N LEU A 103 22.38 15.23 11.87
CA LEU A 103 22.29 14.98 13.31
C LEU A 103 23.18 15.94 14.12
N GLU A 104 24.38 16.28 13.63
CA GLU A 104 25.25 17.28 14.25
C GLU A 104 24.59 18.67 14.27
N ILE A 105 23.91 19.05 13.18
CA ILE A 105 23.14 20.31 13.13
C ILE A 105 22.04 20.29 14.19
N LEU A 106 21.27 19.20 14.29
CA LEU A 106 20.22 19.07 15.30
C LEU A 106 20.79 19.19 16.72
N ALA A 107 21.90 18.50 17.01
CA ALA A 107 22.57 18.57 18.30
C ALA A 107 23.03 20.00 18.64
N GLY A 108 23.52 20.76 17.64
CA GLY A 108 23.88 22.16 17.82
C GLY A 108 22.69 23.10 18.05
N THR A 109 21.50 22.72 17.59
CA THR A 109 20.26 23.52 17.75
C THR A 109 19.55 23.29 19.08
N ASP A 110 19.71 22.12 19.71
CA ASP A 110 19.08 21.80 21.00
C ASP A 110 19.80 22.47 22.18
N ARG A 111 19.67 23.79 22.29
CA ARG A 111 20.30 24.58 23.36
C ARG A 111 19.74 24.29 24.74
N TYR A 112 18.54 23.73 24.80
CA TYR A 112 17.80 23.47 26.03
C TYR A 112 17.90 22.01 26.49
N ASN A 113 18.61 21.14 25.73
CA ASN A 113 18.74 19.70 25.98
C ASN A 113 17.39 19.02 26.21
N LEU A 114 16.41 19.34 25.36
CA LEU A 114 15.04 18.83 25.49
C LEU A 114 14.83 17.50 24.76
N ILE A 115 15.72 17.16 23.83
CA ILE A 115 15.65 15.89 23.10
C ILE A 115 16.13 14.77 24.01
N GLU A 116 15.24 13.82 24.31
CA GLU A 116 15.58 12.64 25.10
C GLU A 116 16.18 11.54 24.21
N LYS A 117 15.57 11.30 23.04
CA LYS A 117 15.92 10.19 22.14
C LYS A 117 15.63 10.56 20.68
N ILE A 118 16.49 10.07 19.79
CA ILE A 118 16.28 10.08 18.33
C ILE A 118 16.34 8.63 17.86
N LEU A 119 15.27 8.17 17.21
CA LEU A 119 15.11 6.76 16.83
C LEU A 119 14.59 6.64 15.39
N ASN A 120 15.04 5.62 14.67
CA ASN A 120 14.58 5.34 13.31
C ASN A 120 13.48 4.26 13.34
N ILE A 121 12.33 4.53 12.72
CA ILE A 121 11.22 3.57 12.56
C ILE A 121 11.42 2.71 11.30
N ASN A 122 12.07 3.25 10.26
CA ASN A 122 12.33 2.59 8.98
C ASN A 122 11.06 2.04 8.31
N LEU A 123 10.04 2.89 8.12
CA LEU A 123 8.86 2.50 7.35
C LEU A 123 9.20 2.44 5.85
N ILE A 124 8.73 1.39 5.18
CA ILE A 124 8.94 1.15 3.74
C ILE A 124 7.99 2.04 2.93
N GLY A 125 6.81 2.31 3.46
CA GLY A 125 5.73 3.00 2.77
C GLY A 125 4.44 3.01 3.58
N ILE A 126 3.45 3.71 3.07
CA ILE A 126 2.12 3.87 3.67
C ILE A 126 1.31 2.60 3.42
N LYS A 127 0.87 1.93 4.48
CA LYS A 127 -0.03 0.77 4.35
C LYS A 127 -1.37 1.23 3.76
N GLN A 128 -1.83 0.62 2.67
CA GLN A 128 -3.15 0.90 2.09
C GLN A 128 -4.16 -0.19 2.41
N ASP A 129 -3.72 -1.44 2.33
CA ASP A 129 -4.51 -2.61 2.71
C ASP A 129 -3.55 -3.69 3.23
N ASP A 130 -4.08 -4.80 3.71
CA ASP A 130 -3.25 -5.93 4.14
C ASP A 130 -2.33 -6.40 3.00
N TYR A 131 -1.03 -6.46 3.26
CA TYR A 131 0.00 -6.79 2.26
C TYR A 131 0.12 -5.81 1.09
N PHE A 132 -0.52 -4.63 1.13
CA PHE A 132 -0.40 -3.62 0.08
C PHE A 132 0.05 -2.27 0.62
N TYR A 133 1.16 -1.78 0.09
CA TYR A 133 1.85 -0.58 0.57
C TYR A 133 2.18 0.37 -0.58
N LEU A 134 2.00 1.66 -0.30
CA LEU A 134 2.42 2.75 -1.17
C LEU A 134 3.78 3.30 -0.76
N VAL A 135 4.69 3.30 -1.72
CA VAL A 135 6.09 3.63 -1.56
C VAL A 135 6.35 4.92 -2.34
N LYS A 136 6.07 6.07 -1.71
CA LYS A 136 6.32 7.39 -2.30
C LYS A 136 7.81 7.73 -2.20
N ASP A 137 8.41 8.13 -3.32
CA ASP A 137 9.79 8.63 -3.42
C ASP A 137 10.91 7.67 -2.93
N LEU A 138 10.69 6.36 -2.92
CA LEU A 138 11.76 5.39 -2.65
C LEU A 138 12.05 4.59 -3.90
N ASP A 139 13.33 4.61 -4.28
CA ASP A 139 13.88 3.66 -5.23
C ASP A 139 14.02 2.28 -4.58
N VAL A 140 14.29 1.26 -5.40
CA VAL A 140 14.57 -0.11 -4.96
C VAL A 140 15.65 -0.11 -3.86
N SER A 141 16.69 0.72 -3.97
CA SER A 141 17.73 0.88 -2.95
C SER A 141 17.20 1.35 -1.59
N GLY A 142 16.21 2.24 -1.58
CA GLY A 142 15.55 2.72 -0.36
C GLY A 142 14.68 1.66 0.29
N ILE A 143 13.95 0.88 -0.52
CA ILE A 143 13.16 -0.27 -0.04
C ILE A 143 14.09 -1.28 0.66
N LEU A 144 15.24 -1.57 0.06
CA LEU A 144 16.22 -2.50 0.62
C LEU A 144 16.87 -1.99 1.91
N LYS A 145 17.12 -0.68 2.04
CA LYS A 145 17.67 -0.10 3.28
C LYS A 145 16.67 -0.18 4.43
N ASN A 146 15.39 0.05 4.16
CA ASN A 146 14.36 0.08 5.21
C ASN A 146 13.93 -1.32 5.65
N ILE A 147 14.10 -2.32 4.80
CA ILE A 147 13.86 -3.70 5.14
C ILE A 147 15.22 -4.32 5.43
N GLU A 148 15.65 -4.31 6.70
CA GLU A 148 16.92 -4.88 7.19
C GLU A 148 17.09 -6.40 6.95
N LYS A 149 16.28 -7.01 6.07
CA LYS A 149 16.31 -8.42 5.69
C LYS A 149 16.91 -8.55 4.29
N TYR A 150 17.96 -9.36 4.16
CA TYR A 150 18.69 -9.60 2.91
C TYR A 150 17.75 -10.09 1.78
N PHE A 151 17.77 -9.40 0.63
CA PHE A 151 16.93 -9.72 -0.53
C PHE A 151 17.69 -10.44 -1.62
N PHE A 152 17.01 -11.42 -2.23
CA PHE A 152 17.29 -11.83 -3.60
C PHE A 152 16.42 -10.99 -4.54
N ILE A 153 17.03 -10.14 -5.36
CA ILE A 153 16.33 -9.24 -6.28
C ILE A 153 16.26 -9.89 -7.65
N VAL A 154 15.05 -9.93 -8.21
CA VAL A 154 14.82 -10.27 -9.60
C VAL A 154 14.18 -9.09 -10.28
N ARG A 155 14.86 -8.54 -11.28
CA ARG A 155 14.36 -7.44 -12.10
C ARG A 155 13.91 -7.98 -13.45
N GLN A 156 12.76 -7.51 -13.93
CA GLN A 156 12.37 -7.71 -15.31
C GLN A 156 13.03 -6.64 -16.19
N GLU A 157 13.73 -7.05 -17.24
CA GLU A 157 14.32 -6.17 -18.25
C GLU A 157 13.79 -6.53 -19.63
N TYR A 158 13.43 -5.52 -20.42
CA TYR A 158 13.02 -5.70 -21.80
C TYR A 158 14.24 -5.70 -22.71
N ASN A 159 14.52 -6.84 -23.35
CA ASN A 159 15.53 -6.92 -24.38
C ASN A 159 14.96 -6.36 -25.69
N LEU A 160 15.52 -5.22 -26.13
CA LEU A 160 15.13 -4.55 -27.37
C LEU A 160 15.42 -5.39 -28.62
N GLU A 161 16.50 -6.19 -28.61
CA GLU A 161 16.94 -6.98 -29.75
C GLU A 161 16.00 -8.18 -29.98
N ASP A 162 15.71 -8.92 -28.91
CA ASP A 162 14.87 -10.12 -28.97
C ASP A 162 13.36 -9.82 -28.79
N LYS A 163 13.00 -8.55 -28.56
CA LYS A 163 11.64 -8.10 -28.18
C LYS A 163 11.03 -8.96 -27.08
N SER A 164 11.86 -9.40 -26.13
CA SER A 164 11.47 -10.35 -25.08
C SER A 164 11.86 -9.83 -23.70
N TYR A 165 11.15 -10.28 -22.67
CA TYR A 165 11.49 -9.95 -21.30
C TYR A 165 12.44 -11.01 -20.72
N THR A 166 13.50 -10.54 -20.10
CA THR A 166 14.43 -11.38 -19.33
C THR A 166 14.34 -11.01 -17.85
N PHE A 167 14.62 -11.99 -16.98
CA PHE A 167 14.68 -11.78 -15.55
C PHE A 167 16.12 -11.86 -15.11
N ILE A 168 16.64 -10.75 -14.60
CA ILE A 168 18.03 -10.63 -14.15
C ILE A 168 18.05 -10.65 -12.63
N ALA A 169 18.91 -11.49 -12.05
CA ALA A 169 19.19 -11.45 -10.63
C ALA A 169 20.28 -10.42 -10.33
N GLU A 170 20.02 -9.53 -9.39
CA GLU A 170 21.04 -8.65 -8.78
C GLU A 170 21.42 -9.25 -7.41
N ASP A 171 22.71 -9.50 -7.18
CA ASP A 171 23.20 -10.11 -5.94
C ASP A 171 23.34 -9.09 -4.80
N ILE A 172 22.76 -9.43 -3.66
CA ILE A 172 22.93 -8.75 -2.36
C ILE A 172 23.19 -9.87 -1.31
N PRO A 173 24.08 -9.65 -0.32
CA PRO A 173 24.90 -10.71 0.29
C PRO A 173 24.17 -11.86 1.00
N THR A 174 24.94 -12.93 1.18
CA THR A 174 24.58 -14.35 1.38
C THR A 174 24.17 -14.78 2.79
N ASN A 175 23.91 -13.88 3.75
CA ASN A 175 23.68 -14.30 5.14
C ASN A 175 22.25 -14.02 5.64
N LEU A 176 21.44 -15.09 5.66
CA LEU A 176 20.27 -15.35 6.52
C LEU A 176 19.21 -14.22 6.63
N ASN A 177 18.30 -14.14 5.65
CA ASN A 177 16.84 -14.36 5.81
C ASN A 177 16.06 -14.06 4.52
N SER A 178 15.99 -15.09 3.66
CA SER A 178 14.89 -15.53 2.78
C SER A 178 13.77 -14.56 2.32
N CYS A 179 14.13 -13.33 1.92
CA CYS A 179 13.23 -12.42 1.23
C CYS A 179 13.56 -12.38 -0.26
N LYS A 180 12.52 -12.38 -1.10
CA LYS A 180 12.68 -12.14 -2.55
C LYS A 180 11.98 -10.86 -2.93
N LEU A 181 12.58 -10.06 -3.80
CA LEU A 181 11.96 -8.88 -4.39
C LEU A 181 11.84 -9.08 -5.90
N LEU A 182 10.63 -8.99 -6.43
CA LEU A 182 10.37 -8.95 -7.85
C LEU A 182 10.05 -7.52 -8.27
N HIS A 183 10.89 -6.93 -9.10
CA HIS A 183 10.73 -5.57 -9.60
C HIS A 183 10.11 -5.57 -11.01
N PHE A 184 8.98 -4.88 -11.12
CA PHE A 184 8.22 -4.65 -12.34
C PHE A 184 8.16 -3.17 -12.68
N GLU A 185 8.32 -2.87 -13.97
CA GLU A 185 8.02 -1.56 -14.54
C GLU A 185 6.63 -1.63 -15.20
N ARG A 186 5.77 -0.62 -14.97
CA ARG A 186 4.39 -0.58 -15.51
C ARG A 186 4.34 -0.70 -17.02
N GLU A 187 5.36 -0.23 -17.72
CA GLU A 187 5.52 -0.34 -19.17
C GLU A 187 5.38 -1.77 -19.69
N THR A 188 5.67 -2.76 -18.83
CA THR A 188 5.55 -4.19 -19.19
C THR A 188 4.11 -4.67 -19.36
N ASP A 189 3.13 -3.95 -18.80
CA ASP A 189 1.72 -4.27 -18.92
C ASP A 189 0.89 -2.99 -18.84
N LEU A 190 0.67 -2.35 -19.99
CA LEU A 190 -0.16 -1.15 -20.05
C LEU A 190 -1.66 -1.45 -20.03
N ILE A 191 -2.07 -2.72 -20.15
CA ILE A 191 -3.47 -3.07 -20.41
C ILE A 191 -4.23 -3.25 -19.10
N THR A 192 -3.69 -4.00 -18.14
CA THR A 192 -4.40 -4.36 -16.89
C THR A 192 -5.05 -3.18 -16.17
N PRO A 193 -4.38 -2.01 -16.02
CA PRO A 193 -4.97 -0.87 -15.31
C PRO A 193 -6.24 -0.33 -15.95
N PHE A 194 -6.37 -0.39 -17.28
CA PHE A 194 -7.53 0.17 -17.98
C PHE A 194 -8.72 -0.79 -18.06
N ILE A 195 -8.58 -2.04 -17.64
CA ILE A 195 -9.69 -2.98 -17.72
C ILE A 195 -10.68 -2.70 -16.59
N THR A 196 -11.93 -2.42 -16.95
CA THR A 196 -13.03 -2.33 -15.97
C THR A 196 -13.17 -3.62 -15.19
N ASP A 197 -13.20 -3.51 -13.88
CA ASP A 197 -13.25 -4.65 -12.97
C ASP A 197 -14.60 -4.72 -12.24
N TYR A 198 -15.15 -5.93 -12.13
CA TYR A 198 -16.48 -6.19 -11.55
C TYR A 198 -16.40 -6.73 -10.12
N TYR A 199 -15.23 -6.66 -9.51
CA TYR A 199 -14.99 -7.09 -8.14
C TYR A 199 -15.11 -5.91 -7.18
N TYR A 200 -15.55 -6.18 -5.96
CA TYR A 200 -16.14 -5.15 -5.11
C TYR A 200 -15.20 -3.96 -4.82
N GLN A 201 -14.01 -4.21 -4.28
CA GLN A 201 -13.05 -3.14 -3.97
C GLN A 201 -12.53 -2.42 -5.22
N SER A 202 -12.18 -3.18 -6.27
CA SER A 202 -11.69 -2.61 -7.53
C SER A 202 -12.76 -1.77 -8.24
N ALA A 203 -14.02 -2.24 -8.26
CA ALA A 203 -15.14 -1.53 -8.85
C ALA A 203 -15.45 -0.25 -8.06
N ILE A 204 -15.41 -0.30 -6.72
CA ILE A 204 -15.56 0.90 -5.88
C ILE A 204 -14.49 1.93 -6.22
N TYR A 205 -13.23 1.50 -6.32
CA TYR A 205 -12.13 2.41 -6.63
C TYR A 205 -12.22 3.05 -8.02
N GLN A 206 -12.69 2.29 -9.01
CA GLN A 206 -12.87 2.80 -10.38
C GLN A 206 -14.05 3.76 -10.49
N LEU A 207 -15.16 3.47 -9.81
CA LEU A 207 -16.44 4.18 -10.00
C LEU A 207 -16.71 5.29 -8.99
N PHE A 208 -15.94 5.34 -7.90
CA PHE A 208 -16.09 6.32 -6.82
C PHE A 208 -14.75 6.89 -6.37
N ASP A 209 -14.80 8.00 -5.64
CA ASP A 209 -13.64 8.54 -4.94
C ASP A 209 -13.40 7.75 -3.66
N TYR A 210 -12.63 6.68 -3.81
CA TYR A 210 -12.17 5.80 -2.74
C TYR A 210 -10.72 6.11 -2.36
N SER A 211 -10.49 6.38 -1.08
CA SER A 211 -9.16 6.57 -0.50
C SER A 211 -9.16 6.16 0.98
N ASN A 212 -8.21 5.34 1.43
CA ASN A 212 -8.12 4.89 2.82
C ASN A 212 -9.44 4.38 3.40
N TYR A 213 -10.10 3.47 2.67
CA TYR A 213 -11.42 2.92 3.01
C TYR A 213 -12.57 3.93 3.08
N MET A 214 -12.34 5.20 2.76
CA MET A 214 -13.38 6.23 2.73
C MET A 214 -13.92 6.37 1.32
N ILE A 215 -15.25 6.39 1.19
CA ILE A 215 -15.95 6.74 -0.05
C ILE A 215 -16.82 7.98 0.15
N THR A 216 -16.98 8.77 -0.89
CA THR A 216 -17.95 9.87 -0.91
C THR A 216 -19.11 9.52 -1.84
N LEU A 217 -20.33 9.47 -1.31
CA LEU A 217 -21.55 9.14 -2.03
C LEU A 217 -22.64 10.13 -1.62
N ASN A 218 -23.23 10.84 -2.59
CA ASN A 218 -24.24 11.87 -2.36
C ASN A 218 -23.86 12.90 -1.27
N ASN A 219 -22.62 13.42 -1.32
CA ASN A 219 -22.00 14.32 -0.34
C ASN A 219 -21.86 13.76 1.09
N LYS A 220 -22.16 12.48 1.31
CA LYS A 220 -21.90 11.78 2.57
C LYS A 220 -20.64 10.94 2.45
N LYS A 221 -19.85 10.92 3.53
CA LYS A 221 -18.63 10.10 3.62
C LYS A 221 -18.95 8.82 4.39
N TYR A 222 -18.59 7.68 3.82
CA TYR A 222 -18.75 6.37 4.44
C TYR A 222 -17.37 5.74 4.64
N ASN A 223 -17.14 5.17 5.83
CA ASN A 223 -15.97 4.35 6.11
C ASN A 223 -16.33 2.88 5.88
N LEU A 224 -15.58 2.20 5.01
CA LEU A 224 -15.75 0.80 4.64
C LEU A 224 -14.85 -0.15 5.42
N LYS A 225 -14.04 0.35 6.37
CA LYS A 225 -13.15 -0.51 7.18
C LYS A 225 -13.96 -1.27 8.23
N ASP A 226 -14.60 -2.35 7.82
CA ASP A 226 -15.38 -3.23 8.68
C ASP A 226 -15.18 -4.72 8.32
N THR A 227 -15.71 -5.59 9.18
CA THR A 227 -15.58 -7.05 9.03
C THR A 227 -16.30 -7.60 7.80
N PHE A 228 -17.34 -6.89 7.31
CA PHE A 228 -18.06 -7.29 6.12
C PHE A 228 -17.21 -7.00 4.87
N PHE A 229 -16.71 -5.78 4.72
CA PHE A 229 -15.86 -5.37 3.62
C PHE A 229 -14.63 -6.27 3.51
N GLU A 230 -13.94 -6.56 4.62
CA GLU A 230 -12.78 -7.44 4.62
C GLU A 230 -13.09 -8.85 4.09
N ARG A 231 -14.31 -9.34 4.33
CA ARG A 231 -14.76 -10.64 3.83
C ARG A 231 -15.12 -10.61 2.34
N VAL A 232 -15.70 -9.51 1.85
CA VAL A 232 -16.28 -9.45 0.50
C VAL A 232 -15.47 -8.65 -0.52
N LYS A 233 -14.42 -7.92 -0.12
CA LYS A 233 -13.65 -7.00 -0.97
C LYS A 233 -13.12 -7.61 -2.27
N PHE A 234 -12.79 -8.90 -2.24
CA PHE A 234 -12.27 -9.66 -3.38
C PHE A 234 -13.33 -10.51 -4.11
N LEU A 235 -14.61 -10.35 -3.80
CA LEU A 235 -15.71 -11.04 -4.49
C LEU A 235 -16.29 -10.17 -5.61
N SER A 236 -16.97 -10.81 -6.58
CA SER A 236 -17.72 -10.09 -7.60
C SER A 236 -18.93 -9.40 -7.00
N VAL A 237 -19.35 -8.26 -7.58
CA VAL A 237 -20.51 -7.48 -7.11
C VAL A 237 -21.77 -8.34 -6.99
N ASP A 238 -21.98 -9.29 -7.90
CA ASP A 238 -23.11 -10.24 -7.85
C ASP A 238 -23.09 -11.11 -6.58
N LYS A 239 -21.91 -11.63 -6.22
CA LYS A 239 -21.74 -12.43 -5.00
C LYS A 239 -21.92 -11.57 -3.76
N VAL A 240 -21.40 -10.34 -3.76
CA VAL A 240 -21.61 -9.38 -2.67
C VAL A 240 -23.10 -9.10 -2.46
N SER A 241 -23.87 -8.93 -3.56
CA SER A 241 -25.32 -8.76 -3.46
C SER A 241 -26.02 -9.96 -2.82
N ASN A 242 -25.55 -11.19 -3.05
CA ASN A 242 -26.14 -12.38 -2.45
C ASN A 242 -25.74 -12.53 -0.97
N GLU A 243 -24.48 -12.25 -0.62
CA GLU A 243 -24.01 -12.21 0.77
C GLU A 243 -24.78 -11.17 1.59
N LEU A 244 -25.03 -9.98 1.03
CA LEU A 244 -25.85 -8.96 1.68
C LEU A 244 -27.27 -9.44 1.96
N LYS A 245 -27.88 -10.19 1.04
CA LYS A 245 -29.22 -10.78 1.23
C LYS A 245 -29.21 -11.84 2.33
N GLY A 246 -28.12 -12.60 2.48
CA GLY A 246 -27.98 -13.65 3.48
C GLY A 246 -27.71 -13.15 4.91
N ILE A 247 -27.21 -11.93 5.08
CA ILE A 247 -26.95 -11.30 6.40
C ILE A 247 -28.23 -10.67 6.98
N ILE A 248 -29.35 -10.76 6.27
CA ILE A 248 -30.59 -10.13 6.70
C ILE A 248 -31.22 -10.93 7.84
N GLU A 249 -31.05 -10.39 9.04
CA GLU A 249 -32.18 -10.18 9.95
C GLU A 249 -32.06 -8.95 10.90
N ASP A 250 -30.91 -8.26 11.13
CA ASP A 250 -30.85 -7.30 12.26
C ASP A 250 -29.92 -6.04 12.21
N SER A 251 -29.53 -5.41 11.08
CA SER A 251 -28.58 -4.26 11.20
C SER A 251 -28.62 -3.09 10.20
N GLU A 252 -28.30 -1.89 10.73
CA GLU A 252 -28.03 -0.61 10.03
C GLU A 252 -26.91 -0.69 8.97
N LEU A 253 -26.07 -1.73 9.02
CA LEU A 253 -25.02 -1.97 8.02
C LEU A 253 -25.60 -2.25 6.62
N TYR A 254 -26.82 -2.80 6.55
CA TYR A 254 -27.52 -3.03 5.30
C TYR A 254 -27.76 -1.73 4.53
N GLU A 255 -28.26 -0.66 5.18
CA GLU A 255 -28.61 0.58 4.48
C GLU A 255 -27.39 1.20 3.79
N LYS A 256 -26.24 1.17 4.46
CA LYS A 256 -24.97 1.69 3.93
C LYS A 256 -24.51 0.90 2.70
N HIS A 257 -24.32 -0.42 2.83
CA HIS A 257 -23.78 -1.24 1.74
C HIS A 257 -24.78 -1.47 0.60
N SER A 258 -26.07 -1.58 0.90
CA SER A 258 -27.12 -1.72 -0.12
C SER A 258 -27.19 -0.47 -1.01
N THR A 259 -27.10 0.73 -0.43
CA THR A 259 -27.06 1.97 -1.20
C THR A 259 -25.86 1.99 -2.16
N ILE A 260 -24.67 1.63 -1.65
CA ILE A 260 -23.43 1.58 -2.46
C ILE A 260 -23.55 0.55 -3.58
N VAL A 261 -24.01 -0.66 -3.28
CA VAL A 261 -24.15 -1.75 -4.27
C VAL A 261 -25.18 -1.40 -5.35
N ASN A 262 -26.31 -0.81 -4.96
CA ASN A 262 -27.32 -0.39 -5.94
C ASN A 262 -26.80 0.73 -6.85
N GLU A 263 -25.97 1.64 -6.35
CA GLU A 263 -25.35 2.67 -7.18
C GLU A 263 -24.23 2.11 -8.07
N LEU A 264 -23.43 1.16 -7.57
CA LEU A 264 -22.46 0.41 -8.37
C LEU A 264 -23.14 -0.27 -9.56
N ILE A 265 -24.21 -1.02 -9.33
CA ILE A 265 -24.95 -1.75 -10.38
C ILE A 265 -25.46 -0.76 -11.44
N LYS A 266 -26.07 0.37 -11.03
CA LYS A 266 -26.52 1.41 -11.97
C LYS A 266 -25.39 1.96 -12.83
N LYS A 267 -24.23 2.28 -12.23
CA LYS A 267 -23.07 2.81 -12.98
C LYS A 267 -22.47 1.76 -13.92
N LEU A 268 -22.39 0.51 -13.49
CA LEU A 268 -21.93 -0.60 -14.33
C LEU A 268 -22.87 -0.87 -15.51
N ASP A 269 -24.20 -0.79 -15.29
CA ASP A 269 -25.19 -0.92 -16.35
C ASP A 269 -25.10 0.22 -17.38
N LEU A 270 -24.83 1.45 -16.94
CA LEU A 270 -24.57 2.59 -17.84
C LEU A 270 -23.34 2.34 -18.72
N LEU A 271 -22.21 1.94 -18.12
CA LEU A 271 -20.98 1.61 -18.84
C LEU A 271 -21.18 0.46 -19.85
N LYS A 272 -21.98 -0.54 -19.47
CA LYS A 272 -22.33 -1.65 -20.38
C LYS A 272 -23.15 -1.16 -21.57
N ASN A 273 -24.11 -0.27 -21.34
CA ASN A 273 -24.92 0.30 -22.42
C ASN A 273 -24.09 1.20 -23.35
N ASP A 274 -23.13 1.95 -22.82
CA ASP A 274 -22.25 2.81 -23.62
C ASP A 274 -21.26 1.99 -24.44
N THR A 275 -20.63 0.97 -23.86
CA THR A 275 -19.81 0.00 -24.63
C THR A 275 -20.63 -0.75 -25.69
N GLU A 276 -21.88 -1.12 -25.41
CA GLU A 276 -22.77 -1.75 -26.40
C GLU A 276 -23.19 -0.80 -27.53
N LYS A 277 -23.34 0.51 -27.25
CA LYS A 277 -23.58 1.55 -28.28
C LYS A 277 -22.35 1.77 -29.16
N GLU A 278 -21.17 1.91 -28.56
CA GLU A 278 -19.89 2.01 -29.29
C GLU A 278 -19.63 0.77 -30.14
N LEU A 279 -19.92 -0.43 -29.61
CA LEU A 279 -19.83 -1.68 -30.37
C LEU A 279 -20.86 -1.78 -31.50
N LYS A 280 -22.05 -1.17 -31.36
CA LYS A 280 -23.04 -1.07 -32.46
C LYS A 280 -22.58 -0.11 -33.56
N GLU A 281 -22.00 1.04 -33.21
CA GLU A 281 -21.40 1.98 -34.16
C GLU A 281 -20.20 1.36 -34.90
N ILE A 282 -19.38 0.56 -34.20
CA ILE A 282 -18.27 -0.19 -34.81
C ILE A 282 -18.78 -1.35 -35.68
N LYS A 283 -19.87 -2.04 -35.29
CA LYS A 283 -20.48 -3.10 -36.10
C LYS A 283 -21.09 -2.58 -37.41
N ILE A 284 -21.65 -1.37 -37.42
CA ILE A 284 -22.14 -0.72 -38.65
C ILE A 284 -21.00 -0.49 -39.66
N ASN A 285 -19.74 -0.41 -39.19
CA ASN A 285 -18.56 -0.24 -40.05
C ASN A 285 -17.78 -1.52 -40.39
N LYS A 286 -18.19 -2.69 -39.89
CA LYS A 286 -17.55 -3.98 -40.23
C LYS A 286 -18.56 -5.11 -40.37
N GLU A 287 -19.48 -5.00 -41.32
CA GLU A 287 -20.05 -6.19 -41.95
C GLU A 287 -19.10 -6.72 -43.03
N LYS A 288 -18.08 -7.45 -42.59
CA LYS A 288 -17.48 -8.57 -43.35
C LYS A 288 -16.70 -9.46 -42.40
N ASN A 289 -17.32 -10.61 -42.11
CA ASN A 289 -16.76 -11.85 -41.60
C ASN A 289 -16.06 -11.81 -40.24
N CYS A 290 -16.76 -12.29 -39.21
CA CYS A 290 -16.26 -13.36 -38.33
C CYS A 290 -17.42 -13.90 -37.47
N LYS A 291 -17.76 -15.18 -37.66
CA LYS A 291 -18.65 -15.93 -36.75
C LYS A 291 -17.86 -16.20 -35.47
N PHE A 292 -18.26 -15.62 -34.36
CA PHE A 292 -17.71 -15.96 -33.05
C PHE A 292 -18.42 -17.20 -32.49
N ASN A 293 -17.64 -18.24 -32.18
CA ASN A 293 -18.11 -19.45 -31.51
C ASN A 293 -18.36 -19.17 -30.01
N ASN A 294 -19.55 -19.53 -29.54
CA ASN A 294 -20.03 -19.35 -28.18
C ASN A 294 -19.38 -20.33 -27.17
N ASN A 295 -18.09 -20.16 -26.86
CA ASN A 295 -17.45 -20.80 -25.70
C ASN A 295 -16.98 -19.70 -24.72
N HIS A 296 -17.91 -19.06 -24.01
CA HIS A 296 -17.72 -17.80 -23.28
C HIS A 296 -17.04 -17.90 -21.89
N LEU A 297 -16.32 -18.98 -21.56
CA LEU A 297 -15.60 -19.11 -20.28
C LEU A 297 -14.05 -19.08 -20.39
N LEU A 298 -13.51 -18.82 -21.59
CA LEU A 298 -12.06 -18.79 -21.87
C LEU A 298 -11.46 -17.38 -22.04
N LEU A 299 -12.23 -16.31 -21.75
CA LEU A 299 -11.85 -14.92 -22.03
C LEU A 299 -11.57 -14.06 -20.77
N ALA A 300 -11.40 -14.68 -19.59
CA ALA A 300 -10.98 -13.93 -18.41
C ALA A 300 -9.50 -13.56 -18.56
N TYR A 301 -9.21 -12.31 -18.90
CA TYR A 301 -7.85 -11.78 -18.92
C TYR A 301 -7.18 -11.99 -17.55
N GLU A 302 -6.14 -12.83 -17.52
CA GLU A 302 -5.28 -13.01 -16.36
C GLU A 302 -4.12 -12.02 -16.45
N SER A 303 -3.92 -11.23 -15.39
CA SER A 303 -2.85 -10.24 -15.38
C SER A 303 -1.47 -10.91 -15.56
N PRO A 304 -0.58 -10.33 -16.40
CA PRO A 304 0.79 -10.80 -16.57
C PRO A 304 1.51 -11.00 -15.24
N ILE A 305 1.29 -10.10 -14.28
CA ILE A 305 1.91 -10.16 -12.97
C ILE A 305 1.52 -11.41 -12.19
N LYS A 306 0.26 -11.84 -12.25
CA LYS A 306 -0.21 -13.08 -11.60
C LYS A 306 0.46 -14.31 -12.20
N ARG A 307 0.61 -14.35 -13.52
CA ARG A 307 1.29 -15.45 -14.23
C ARG A 307 2.76 -15.52 -13.84
N ILE A 308 3.45 -14.39 -13.84
CA ILE A 308 4.88 -14.33 -13.49
C ILE A 308 5.06 -14.68 -12.01
N MET A 309 4.19 -14.19 -11.13
CA MET A 309 4.24 -14.49 -9.69
C MET A 309 4.10 -15.98 -9.40
N LYS A 310 3.19 -16.69 -10.09
CA LYS A 310 3.08 -18.16 -9.99
C LYS A 310 4.43 -18.84 -10.27
N HIS A 311 5.07 -18.46 -11.38
CA HIS A 311 6.38 -19.02 -11.74
C HIS A 311 7.50 -18.60 -10.78
N PHE A 312 7.42 -17.39 -10.21
CA PHE A 312 8.40 -16.88 -9.24
C PHE A 312 8.36 -17.64 -7.91
N ILE A 313 7.16 -17.92 -7.40
CA ILE A 313 6.95 -18.70 -6.17
C ILE A 313 7.41 -20.15 -6.37
N GLU A 314 7.08 -20.74 -7.53
CA GLU A 314 7.46 -22.11 -7.88
C GLU A 314 8.94 -22.27 -8.28
N ASN A 315 9.75 -21.19 -8.29
CA ASN A 315 11.12 -21.18 -8.80
C ASN A 315 11.26 -21.68 -10.25
N ARG A 316 10.24 -21.47 -11.09
CA ARG A 316 10.22 -21.91 -12.50
C ARG A 316 10.62 -20.80 -13.48
N LEU A 317 10.87 -19.58 -13.01
CA LEU A 317 11.34 -18.50 -13.87
C LEU A 317 12.77 -18.79 -14.34
N LYS A 318 12.98 -18.64 -15.66
CA LYS A 318 14.32 -18.64 -16.24
C LYS A 318 14.99 -17.32 -15.88
N ILE A 319 15.82 -17.34 -14.86
CA ILE A 319 16.59 -16.20 -14.40
C ILE A 319 17.99 -16.30 -15.00
N ILE A 320 18.45 -15.24 -15.65
CA ILE A 320 19.82 -15.14 -16.16
C ILE A 320 20.68 -14.73 -14.96
N ASN A 321 21.51 -15.67 -14.50
CA ASN A 321 22.35 -15.50 -13.32
C ASN A 321 23.77 -15.07 -13.70
N ASN A 322 24.30 -14.03 -13.08
CA ASN A 322 25.73 -13.73 -13.09
C ASN A 322 26.50 -14.43 -11.95
N THR A 323 25.82 -15.08 -11.01
CA THR A 323 26.47 -15.84 -9.93
C THR A 323 25.83 -17.20 -9.69
N LYS A 324 26.69 -18.12 -9.21
CA LYS A 324 26.40 -19.54 -8.99
C LYS A 324 25.23 -19.72 -8.01
N GLN A 325 24.05 -19.96 -8.56
CA GLN A 325 22.93 -20.62 -7.88
C GLN A 325 23.42 -21.94 -7.28
N ASN A 326 23.20 -22.17 -5.98
CA ASN A 326 23.04 -23.55 -5.48
C ASN A 326 22.39 -23.71 -4.10
N ASN A 327 22.09 -22.65 -3.35
CA ASN A 327 21.30 -22.81 -2.12
C ASN A 327 19.92 -22.20 -2.29
N ILE A 328 18.93 -23.07 -2.55
CA ILE A 328 17.50 -22.74 -2.55
C ILE A 328 17.14 -22.37 -1.10
N ILE A 329 17.27 -21.09 -0.77
CA ILE A 329 16.80 -20.57 0.51
C ILE A 329 15.26 -20.59 0.45
N LYS A 330 14.61 -21.27 1.39
CA LYS A 330 13.14 -21.25 1.54
C LYS A 330 12.70 -19.83 1.92
N CYS A 331 12.21 -19.08 0.93
CA CYS A 331 11.73 -17.71 1.13
C CYS A 331 10.29 -17.66 1.61
N TYR A 332 10.10 -17.09 2.79
CA TYR A 332 8.77 -16.92 3.41
C TYR A 332 8.11 -15.61 3.00
N TYR A 333 8.91 -14.60 2.66
CA TYR A 333 8.45 -13.26 2.27
C TYR A 333 8.82 -12.98 0.81
N ASN A 334 7.82 -12.66 0.00
CA ASN A 334 7.96 -12.29 -1.40
C ASN A 334 7.43 -10.87 -1.55
N PHE A 335 8.28 -9.95 -1.94
CA PHE A 335 7.93 -8.57 -2.23
C PHE A 335 7.80 -8.38 -3.73
N VAL A 336 6.83 -7.58 -4.14
CA VAL A 336 6.52 -7.27 -5.53
C VAL A 336 6.50 -5.75 -5.61
N PHE A 337 7.49 -5.17 -6.26
CA PHE A 337 7.52 -3.72 -6.46
C PHE A 337 7.10 -3.41 -7.88
N ILE A 338 6.00 -2.68 -8.05
CA ILE A 338 5.52 -2.18 -9.34
C ILE A 338 5.80 -0.68 -9.39
N LYS A 339 6.73 -0.29 -10.25
CA LYS A 339 7.02 1.10 -10.53
C LYS A 339 6.13 1.60 -11.66
N GLY A 340 5.56 2.80 -11.51
CA GLY A 340 4.60 3.37 -12.45
C GLY A 340 3.13 3.05 -12.13
N GLY A 341 2.87 2.37 -11.03
CA GLY A 341 1.55 2.22 -10.43
C GLY A 341 0.90 0.83 -10.58
N THR A 342 0.07 0.49 -9.59
CA THR A 342 -0.71 -0.75 -9.55
C THR A 342 -2.19 -0.48 -9.48
N SER A 343 -2.99 -1.37 -10.04
CA SER A 343 -4.45 -1.37 -9.89
C SER A 343 -4.90 -2.27 -8.72
N TYR A 344 -6.10 -2.02 -8.18
CA TYR A 344 -6.71 -2.94 -7.20
C TYR A 344 -7.03 -4.32 -7.78
N ARG A 345 -7.13 -4.43 -9.12
CA ARG A 345 -7.24 -5.70 -9.83
C ARG A 345 -5.99 -6.56 -9.65
N GLU A 346 -4.82 -5.97 -9.87
CA GLU A 346 -3.52 -6.65 -9.70
C GLU A 346 -3.28 -7.02 -8.24
N TYR A 347 -3.65 -6.13 -7.32
CA TYR A 347 -3.63 -6.43 -5.89
C TYR A 347 -4.47 -7.68 -5.56
N ARG A 348 -5.75 -7.73 -5.99
CA ARG A 348 -6.60 -8.92 -5.81
C ARG A 348 -5.96 -10.17 -6.43
N ASP A 349 -5.44 -10.05 -7.64
CA ASP A 349 -4.81 -11.14 -8.36
C ASP A 349 -3.60 -11.72 -7.62
N LEU A 350 -2.78 -10.87 -7.00
CA LEU A 350 -1.67 -11.29 -6.14
C LEU A 350 -2.16 -11.87 -4.81
N MET A 351 -3.18 -11.27 -4.19
CA MET A 351 -3.75 -11.81 -2.94
C MET A 351 -4.34 -13.20 -3.12
N SER A 352 -4.82 -13.54 -4.32
CA SER A 352 -5.28 -14.90 -4.63
C SER A 352 -4.17 -15.96 -4.60
N LEU A 353 -2.90 -15.55 -4.66
CA LEU A 353 -1.72 -16.43 -4.57
C LEU A 353 -1.12 -16.46 -3.15
N ASN A 354 -1.58 -15.58 -2.26
CA ASN A 354 -1.03 -15.40 -0.93
C ASN A 354 -1.40 -16.58 -0.04
N SER A 355 -0.45 -17.11 0.73
CA SER A 355 -0.67 -18.26 1.61
C SER A 355 0.24 -18.19 2.84
N GLU A 356 -0.05 -19.01 3.86
CA GLU A 356 0.80 -19.06 5.07
C GLU A 356 2.25 -19.47 4.75
N LYS A 357 2.46 -20.23 3.66
CA LYS A 357 3.78 -20.66 3.21
C LYS A 357 4.51 -19.58 2.40
N HIS A 358 3.78 -18.74 1.69
CA HIS A 358 4.31 -17.70 0.81
C HIS A 358 3.53 -16.41 1.03
N LYS A 359 4.08 -15.52 1.86
CA LYS A 359 3.51 -14.19 2.07
C LYS A 359 3.94 -13.29 0.92
N ILE A 360 2.98 -12.68 0.24
CA ILE A 360 3.22 -11.79 -0.90
C ILE A 360 2.88 -10.37 -0.48
N TYR A 361 3.86 -9.47 -0.56
CA TYR A 361 3.76 -8.05 -0.24
C TYR A 361 3.83 -7.23 -1.52
N LEU A 362 2.77 -6.48 -1.82
CA LEU A 362 2.72 -5.56 -2.94
C LEU A 362 3.19 -4.17 -2.51
N LEU A 363 4.20 -3.67 -3.19
CA LEU A 363 4.74 -2.33 -3.07
C LEU A 363 4.47 -1.60 -4.40
N SER A 364 3.95 -0.39 -4.34
CA SER A 364 3.71 0.43 -5.54
C SER A 364 3.96 1.89 -5.25
N ASP A 365 4.44 2.65 -6.22
CA ASP A 365 4.61 4.10 -6.11
C ASP A 365 3.28 4.87 -6.07
N LYS A 366 2.28 4.37 -6.81
CA LYS A 366 0.92 4.93 -6.86
C LYS A 366 -0.15 3.87 -7.12
N ILE A 367 -1.41 4.23 -6.92
CA ILE A 367 -2.56 3.41 -7.33
C ILE A 367 -3.15 4.00 -8.62
N LEU A 368 -3.37 3.15 -9.62
CA LEU A 368 -3.98 3.50 -10.91
C LEU A 368 -5.46 3.20 -10.88
N LYS A 369 -6.28 4.18 -11.30
CA LYS A 369 -7.72 4.03 -11.52
C LYS A 369 -8.00 3.31 -12.83
#